data_AF-A0A117STX7-F1
#
_entry.id   AF-A0A117STX7-F1
#
_cell.length_a   1.000
_cell.length_b   1.000
_cell.length_c   1.000
_cell.angle_alpha   90.00
_cell.angle_beta   90.00
_cell.angle_gamma   90.00
#
_symmetry.space_group_name_H-M   'P 1'
#
loop_
_entity.id
_entity.type
_entity.pdbx_description
1 polymer ?
#
loop_
_entity_poly.entity_id
_entity_poly.type
_entity_poly.pdbx_seq_one_letter_code
_entity_poly.pdbx_strand_id
1 'polypeptide(L)'
;MLNKHAAYAVAAQARTRCASLANANALAQGDAYIAFIRNDISYYFNDGLYVCDKNKVDMRGIISLYPETVQIVVPADSPIKSIYDLAGKKVAVGATGSGVP
;
A
#
# COMPACT_ATOMS: atom_id res chain seq x y z
N MET A 1 3.70 -9.38 21.67
CA MET A 1 3.71 -9.00 20.25
C MET A 1 2.63 -9.79 19.53
N LEU A 2 1.82 -9.13 18.70
CA LEU A 2 0.56 -9.54 18.04
C LEU A 2 -0.46 -10.34 18.89
N ASN A 3 -0.17 -11.57 19.31
CA ASN A 3 -1.12 -12.45 20.01
C ASN A 3 -1.28 -12.16 21.51
N LYS A 4 -0.56 -11.18 22.06
CA LYS A 4 -0.53 -10.88 23.51
C LYS A 4 -1.92 -10.63 24.10
N HIS A 5 -2.84 -10.07 23.32
CA HIS A 5 -4.19 -9.70 23.76
C HIS A 5 -5.30 -10.52 23.08
N ALA A 6 -4.95 -11.58 22.35
CA ALA A 6 -5.91 -12.40 21.60
C ALA A 6 -6.57 -13.53 22.42
N ALA A 7 -6.20 -13.67 23.70
CA ALA A 7 -6.80 -14.58 24.68
C ALA A 7 -7.09 -16.01 24.17
N TYR A 8 -6.24 -16.55 23.29
CA TYR A 8 -6.35 -17.87 22.65
C TYR A 8 -7.55 -18.08 21.70
N ALA A 9 -8.33 -17.04 21.37
CA ALA A 9 -9.48 -17.16 20.46
C ALA A 9 -9.05 -17.29 18.98
N VAL A 10 -7.99 -16.59 18.58
CA VAL A 10 -7.44 -16.61 17.22
C VAL A 10 -5.93 -16.42 17.28
N ALA A 11 -5.17 -17.28 16.59
CA ALA A 11 -3.74 -17.10 16.40
C ALA A 11 -3.49 -16.27 15.14
N ALA A 12 -2.75 -15.17 15.27
CA ALA A 12 -2.39 -14.32 14.15
C ALA A 12 -0.87 -14.33 13.92
N GLN A 13 -0.48 -14.20 12.66
CA GLN A 13 0.91 -14.05 12.23
C GLN A 13 1.00 -12.87 11.26
N ALA A 14 1.91 -11.93 11.53
CA ALA A 14 2.25 -10.89 10.57
C ALA A 14 3.16 -11.47 9.48
N ARG A 15 2.86 -11.19 8.22
CA ARG A 15 3.68 -11.58 7.06
C ARG A 15 4.09 -10.34 6.28
N THR A 16 5.38 -10.16 6.08
CA THR A 16 5.92 -9.06 5.28
C THR A 16 5.73 -9.36 3.80
N ARG A 17 5.21 -8.38 3.05
CA ARG A 17 5.07 -8.44 1.59
C ARG A 17 5.45 -7.08 1.00
N CYS A 18 5.74 -7.06 -0.31
CA CYS A 18 6.07 -5.85 -1.05
C CYS A 18 4.81 -5.01 -1.34
N ALA A 19 4.29 -4.37 -0.28
CA ALA A 19 3.30 -3.29 -0.30
C ALA A 19 1.82 -3.64 -0.63
N SER A 20 1.01 -2.59 -0.80
CA SER A 20 -0.46 -2.64 -0.85
C SER A 20 -1.02 -3.53 -1.96
N LEU A 21 -0.39 -3.55 -3.15
CA LEU A 21 -0.81 -4.41 -4.25
C LEU A 21 -0.64 -5.90 -3.91
N ALA A 22 0.51 -6.27 -3.32
CA ALA A 22 0.77 -7.64 -2.89
C ALA A 22 -0.16 -8.07 -1.74
N ASN A 23 -0.51 -7.14 -0.87
CA ASN A 23 -1.44 -7.35 0.23
C ASN A 23 -2.89 -7.57 -0.26
N ALA A 24 -3.35 -6.77 -1.22
CA ALA A 24 -4.68 -6.94 -1.82
C ALA A 24 -4.79 -8.28 -2.58
N ASN A 25 -3.76 -8.66 -3.34
CA ASN A 25 -3.71 -9.97 -4.00
C ASN A 25 -3.68 -11.14 -3.00
N ALA A 26 -3.00 -10.99 -1.86
CA ALA A 26 -3.03 -12.01 -0.81
C ALA A 26 -4.43 -12.20 -0.21
N LEU A 27 -5.24 -11.14 -0.11
CA LEU A 27 -6.65 -11.27 0.25
C LEU A 27 -7.46 -11.96 -0.86
N ALA A 28 -7.21 -11.60 -2.13
CA ALA A 28 -7.87 -12.22 -3.28
C ALA A 28 -7.68 -13.74 -3.34
N GLN A 29 -6.47 -14.20 -2.98
CA GLN A 29 -6.06 -15.60 -3.04
C GLN A 29 -6.43 -16.41 -1.79
N GLY A 30 -6.97 -15.77 -0.74
CA GLY A 30 -7.22 -16.41 0.56
C GLY A 30 -5.94 -16.67 1.37
N ASP A 31 -4.81 -16.12 0.93
CA ASP A 31 -3.48 -16.21 1.52
C ASP A 31 -3.32 -15.35 2.80
N ALA A 32 -4.22 -14.38 2.96
CA ALA A 32 -4.38 -13.54 4.12
C ALA A 32 -5.87 -13.30 4.39
N TYR A 33 -6.22 -13.07 5.66
CA TYR A 33 -7.58 -12.71 6.08
C TYR A 33 -7.73 -11.22 6.42
N ILE A 34 -6.63 -10.57 6.81
CA ILE A 34 -6.55 -9.14 7.14
C ILE A 34 -5.26 -8.62 6.52
N ALA A 35 -5.30 -7.42 5.93
CA ALA A 35 -4.11 -6.78 5.38
C ALA A 35 -4.14 -5.26 5.56
N PHE A 36 -2.95 -4.66 5.69
CA PHE A 36 -2.80 -3.20 5.62
C PHE A 36 -2.66 -2.77 4.17
N ILE A 37 -3.57 -1.91 3.73
CA ILE A 37 -3.69 -1.49 2.33
C ILE A 37 -4.09 -0.01 2.36
N ARG A 38 -3.47 0.79 1.50
CA ARG A 38 -3.82 2.20 1.33
C ARG A 38 -5.20 2.36 0.67
N ASN A 39 -5.86 3.47 0.96
CA ASN A 39 -7.22 3.72 0.52
C ASN A 39 -7.37 3.74 -1.01
N ASP A 40 -6.40 4.31 -1.72
CA ASP A 40 -6.38 4.36 -3.20
C ASP A 40 -6.32 2.96 -3.83
N ILE A 41 -5.41 2.10 -3.35
CA ILE A 41 -5.30 0.72 -3.82
C ILE A 41 -6.55 -0.09 -3.45
N SER A 42 -7.11 0.12 -2.25
CA SER A 42 -8.35 -0.55 -1.86
C SER A 42 -9.53 -0.17 -2.76
N TYR A 43 -9.60 1.09 -3.21
CA TYR A 43 -10.60 1.58 -4.15
C TYR A 43 -10.44 0.91 -5.52
N TYR A 44 -9.21 0.83 -6.04
CA TYR A 44 -8.94 0.18 -7.34
C TYR A 44 -9.28 -1.31 -7.34
N PHE A 45 -9.00 -2.04 -6.26
CA PHE A 45 -9.35 -3.46 -6.14
C PHE A 45 -10.85 -3.69 -5.98
N ASN A 46 -11.56 -2.82 -5.28
CA ASN A 46 -13.01 -2.95 -5.10
C ASN A 46 -13.78 -2.69 -6.40
N ASP A 47 -13.29 -1.75 -7.21
CA ASP A 47 -13.96 -1.30 -8.44
C ASP A 47 -13.39 -1.97 -9.70
N GLY A 48 -12.29 -2.73 -9.59
CA GLY A 48 -11.65 -3.44 -10.70
C GLY A 48 -10.94 -2.51 -11.69
N LEU A 49 -10.27 -1.47 -11.18
CA LEU A 49 -9.67 -0.40 -11.99
C LEU A 49 -8.15 -0.59 -12.17
N TYR A 50 -7.60 0.07 -13.20
CA TYR A 50 -6.15 0.12 -13.51
C TYR A 50 -5.51 -1.27 -13.64
N VAL A 51 -4.39 -1.51 -12.93
CA VAL A 51 -3.63 -2.77 -12.90
C VAL A 51 -4.40 -3.93 -12.24
N CYS A 52 -5.59 -3.65 -11.71
CA CYS A 52 -6.44 -4.60 -10.97
C CYS A 52 -7.61 -5.09 -11.82
N ASP A 53 -7.66 -4.73 -13.12
CA ASP A 53 -8.68 -5.22 -14.04
C ASP A 53 -8.70 -6.77 -14.00
N LYS A 54 -9.88 -7.35 -13.74
CA LYS A 54 -10.16 -8.79 -13.51
C LYS A 54 -9.74 -9.39 -12.17
N ASN A 55 -9.14 -8.62 -11.25
CA ASN A 55 -8.80 -9.06 -9.88
C ASN A 55 -9.61 -8.29 -8.83
N LYS A 56 -10.92 -8.14 -9.07
CA LYS A 56 -11.81 -7.50 -8.09
C LYS A 56 -11.88 -8.34 -6.82
N VAL A 57 -11.69 -7.69 -5.68
CA VAL A 57 -11.82 -8.30 -4.36
C VAL A 57 -12.92 -7.59 -3.61
N ASP A 58 -13.87 -8.36 -3.06
CA ASP A 58 -14.88 -7.81 -2.17
C ASP A 58 -14.28 -7.55 -0.79
N MET A 59 -13.74 -6.34 -0.59
CA MET A 59 -13.02 -5.96 0.62
C MET A 59 -13.94 -5.17 1.56
N ARG A 60 -13.70 -5.28 2.87
CA ARG A 60 -14.36 -4.45 3.89
C ARG A 60 -13.31 -3.74 4.72
N GLY A 61 -13.46 -2.43 4.86
CA GLY A 61 -12.62 -1.63 5.75
C GLY A 61 -12.98 -1.88 7.21
N ILE A 62 -11.98 -2.11 8.06
CA ILE A 62 -12.16 -2.28 9.51
C ILE A 62 -11.86 -0.97 10.24
N ILE A 63 -10.74 -0.33 9.90
CA ILE A 63 -10.25 0.88 10.56
C ILE A 63 -9.34 1.67 9.62
N SER A 64 -9.37 3.01 9.72
CA SER A 64 -8.34 3.89 9.16
C SER A 64 -7.28 4.15 10.24
N LEU A 65 -6.01 3.89 9.92
CA LEU A 65 -4.94 3.90 10.91
C LEU A 65 -4.28 5.28 11.06
N TYR A 66 -3.71 5.77 9.96
CA TYR A 66 -2.99 7.04 9.92
C TYR A 66 -2.95 7.57 8.48
N PRO A 67 -2.82 8.88 8.28
CA PRO A 67 -2.61 9.45 6.95
C PRO A 67 -1.22 9.10 6.40
N GLU A 68 -1.14 8.81 5.11
CA GLU A 68 0.13 8.62 4.40
C GLU A 68 0.44 9.89 3.58
N THR A 69 1.44 10.66 4.01
CA THR A 69 1.87 11.87 3.31
C THR A 69 2.84 11.51 2.20
N VAL A 70 2.56 11.99 0.97
CA VAL A 70 3.51 11.90 -0.14
C VAL A 70 4.72 12.78 0.15
N GLN A 71 5.90 12.18 0.20
CA GLN A 71 7.15 12.87 0.46
C GLN A 71 8.01 12.89 -0.80
N ILE A 72 8.35 14.10 -1.25
CA ILE A 72 9.33 14.32 -2.31
C ILE A 72 10.57 14.89 -1.64
N VAL A 73 11.65 14.10 -1.64
CA VAL A 73 12.88 14.44 -0.91
C VAL A 73 14.00 14.69 -1.92
N VAL A 74 14.72 15.78 -1.70
CA VAL A 74 15.92 16.13 -2.47
C VAL A 74 17.08 16.45 -1.51
N PRO A 75 18.34 16.34 -1.94
CA PRO A 75 19.48 16.83 -1.17
C PRO A 75 19.32 18.30 -0.79
N ALA A 76 19.86 18.71 0.35
CA ALA A 76 19.71 20.07 0.88
C ALA A 76 20.24 21.16 -0.08
N ASP A 77 21.30 20.84 -0.82
CA ASP A 77 21.95 21.67 -1.84
C ASP A 77 21.34 21.52 -3.24
N SER A 78 20.24 20.78 -3.38
CA SER A 78 19.59 20.55 -4.68
C SER A 78 19.01 21.84 -5.28
N PRO A 79 19.17 22.04 -6.61
CA PRO A 79 18.53 23.15 -7.32
C PRO A 79 17.02 22.94 -7.51
N ILE A 80 16.47 21.76 -7.22
CA ILE A 80 15.03 21.44 -7.34
C ILE A 80 14.29 22.13 -6.19
N LYS A 81 13.41 23.08 -6.50
CA LYS A 81 12.61 23.84 -5.52
C LYS A 81 11.10 23.62 -5.67
N SER A 82 10.69 23.02 -6.79
CA SER A 82 9.30 22.69 -7.08
C SER A 82 9.19 21.34 -7.80
N ILE A 83 7.97 20.79 -7.87
CA ILE A 83 7.69 19.56 -8.62
C ILE A 83 8.01 19.73 -10.11
N TYR A 84 7.84 20.94 -10.67
CA TYR A 84 8.11 21.21 -12.08
C TYR A 84 9.60 21.04 -12.44
N ASP A 85 10.50 21.25 -11.48
CA ASP A 85 11.94 21.11 -11.68
C ASP A 85 12.38 19.64 -11.84
N LEU A 86 11.48 18.68 -11.58
CA LEU A 86 11.71 17.26 -11.81
C LEU A 86 11.67 16.88 -13.30
N ALA A 87 11.14 17.75 -14.17
CA ALA A 87 11.04 17.47 -15.60
C ALA A 87 12.43 17.19 -16.20
N GLY A 88 12.54 16.04 -16.88
CA GLY A 88 13.80 15.59 -17.49
C GLY A 88 14.85 15.10 -16.48
N LYS A 89 14.54 15.02 -15.19
CA LYS A 89 15.42 14.42 -14.17
C LYS A 89 15.14 12.94 -14.00
N LYS A 90 16.15 12.22 -13.49
CA LYS A 90 15.95 10.84 -13.01
C LYS A 90 15.33 10.91 -11.62
N VAL A 91 14.15 10.31 -11.45
CA VAL A 91 13.39 10.31 -10.20
C VAL A 91 13.22 8.88 -9.73
N ALA A 92 13.53 8.62 -8.46
CA ALA A 92 13.23 7.35 -7.83
C ALA A 92 11.77 7.35 -7.36
N VAL A 93 10.92 6.53 -7.98
CA VAL A 93 9.47 6.45 -7.74
C VAL A 93 9.07 5.32 -6.77
N GLY A 94 10.04 4.81 -6.00
CA GLY A 94 9.83 3.68 -5.10
C GLY A 94 9.80 2.31 -5.79
N ALA A 95 9.47 1.28 -5.02
CA ALA A 95 9.43 -0.10 -5.49
C ALA A 95 8.18 -0.38 -6.34
N THR A 96 8.29 -1.27 -7.32
CA THR A 96 7.17 -1.73 -8.15
C THR A 96 6.03 -2.27 -7.27
N GLY A 97 4.80 -1.79 -7.49
CA GLY A 97 3.63 -2.21 -6.72
C GLY A 97 3.51 -1.58 -5.33
N SER A 98 4.42 -0.67 -4.96
CA SER A 98 4.37 0.06 -3.68
C SER A 98 3.12 0.93 -3.51
N GLY A 99 2.57 1.36 -4.65
CA GLY A 99 1.52 2.36 -4.73
C GLY A 99 2.05 3.79 -4.54
N VAL A 100 3.30 3.98 -4.10
CA VAL A 100 3.92 5.30 -4.16
C VAL A 100 3.95 5.72 -5.64
N PRO A 101 3.46 6.92 -6.00
CA PRO A 101 3.55 7.43 -7.37
C PRO A 101 4.99 7.75 -7.78
#